data_AF-A0A316TH75-F1
#
_entry.id   AF-A0A316TH75-F1
#
_cell.length_a   1.000
_cell.length_b   1.000
_cell.length_c   1.000
_cell.angle_alpha   90.00
_cell.angle_beta   90.00
_cell.angle_gamma   90.00
#
_symmetry.space_group_name_H-M   'P 1'
#
loop_
_entity.id
_entity.type
_entity.pdbx_description
1 polymer ?
#
loop_
_entity_poly.entity_id
_entity_poly.type
_entity_poly.pdbx_seq_one_letter_code
_entity_poly.pdbx_strand_id
1 'polypeptide(L)'
;MASLLDPFGLVPRTVAAAKVGLKVAGLAEQQAMRLLSSRLPAPQRAPLELEGPRPSASLDQKMRSLLDRALDQSTDGGQAELFHHIIDQLVPDEARVISALSDGSASPLVTVRARTATGGPGRVILANASLVGRTANLALPAMTPTYVSHLLSLGLLERGPEDPSMKQDYEILMAETYVLKAIKAGSRGPLSARVDKRTVRVTALGRSLWEAATGGRL
;
A
#
# COMPACT_ATOMS: atom_id res chain seq x y z
N MET A 1 25.76 9.34 73.61
CA MET A 1 24.87 10.27 74.35
C MET A 1 23.48 10.10 73.73
N ALA A 2 22.63 9.25 74.30
CA ALA A 2 21.48 9.61 75.16
C ALA A 2 20.64 10.77 74.58
N SER A 3 19.31 10.77 74.52
CA SER A 3 18.20 9.84 74.80
C SER A 3 16.95 10.72 74.51
N LEU A 4 15.80 10.16 74.14
CA LEU A 4 14.51 10.39 74.85
C LEU A 4 13.29 9.92 74.03
N LEU A 5 12.40 9.20 74.75
CA LEU A 5 10.93 9.12 74.62
C LEU A 5 10.33 8.08 73.65
N ASP A 6 10.23 6.84 74.14
CA ASP A 6 9.01 6.17 74.71
C ASP A 6 7.66 6.95 74.61
N PRO A 7 6.43 6.38 74.76
CA PRO A 7 6.09 5.08 75.38
C PRO A 7 4.74 4.41 74.93
N PHE A 8 4.39 3.27 75.56
CA PHE A 8 3.06 2.62 75.68
C PHE A 8 2.33 2.13 74.41
N GLY A 9 1.92 0.87 74.27
CA GLY A 9 1.84 -0.21 75.24
C GLY A 9 0.78 -1.24 74.80
N LEU A 10 0.68 -2.32 75.59
CA LEU A 10 -0.38 -3.33 75.65
C LEU A 10 -0.16 -4.63 74.84
N VAL A 11 0.23 -5.65 75.61
CA VAL A 11 0.01 -7.09 75.36
C VAL A 11 -1.32 -7.45 76.02
N PRO A 12 -2.22 -8.22 75.37
CA PRO A 12 -2.43 -9.60 75.82
C PRO A 12 -2.83 -10.62 74.73
N ARG A 13 -2.43 -11.89 74.99
CA ARG A 13 -3.09 -13.20 74.74
C ARG A 13 -4.39 -13.17 73.90
N THR A 14 -4.56 -14.02 72.88
CA THR A 14 -5.13 -15.38 73.07
C THR A 14 -4.87 -16.34 71.90
N VAL A 15 -4.91 -17.62 72.26
CA VAL A 15 -4.90 -18.83 71.43
C VAL A 15 -6.26 -19.00 70.73
N ALA A 16 -6.26 -19.39 69.44
CA ALA A 16 -6.95 -20.59 68.91
C ALA A 16 -7.44 -20.45 67.46
N ALA A 17 -7.04 -21.46 66.67
CA ALA A 17 -7.82 -22.19 65.67
C ALA A 17 -8.14 -21.55 64.28
N ALA A 18 -7.40 -22.11 63.32
CA ALA A 18 -7.88 -22.70 62.08
C ALA A 18 -8.33 -21.77 60.94
N LYS A 19 -7.53 -21.78 59.87
CA LYS A 19 -8.00 -22.30 58.58
C LYS A 19 -6.84 -22.67 57.66
N VAL A 20 -7.01 -23.84 57.06
CA VAL A 20 -6.18 -24.50 56.06
C VAL A 20 -5.92 -23.56 54.87
N GLY A 21 -4.66 -23.46 54.46
CA GLY A 21 -4.22 -22.57 53.39
C GLY A 21 -2.93 -23.03 52.74
N LEU A 22 -3.06 -24.08 51.92
CA LEU A 22 -2.30 -24.43 50.72
C LEU A 22 -1.15 -23.49 50.31
N LYS A 23 0.10 -23.98 50.28
CA LYS A 23 1.11 -23.76 49.20
C LYS A 23 2.46 -24.42 49.52
N VAL A 24 2.63 -25.66 49.07
CA VAL A 24 3.94 -26.21 48.68
C VAL A 24 3.72 -26.99 47.37
N ALA A 25 4.06 -26.39 46.24
CA ALA A 25 4.19 -27.10 44.96
C ALA A 25 5.03 -26.27 43.98
N GLY A 26 6.29 -26.00 44.34
CA GLY A 26 7.27 -25.39 43.42
C GLY A 26 8.23 -26.40 42.80
N LEU A 27 8.15 -27.69 43.15
CA LEU A 27 9.21 -28.67 42.85
C LEU A 27 8.74 -30.00 42.23
N ALA A 28 7.45 -30.14 41.89
CA ALA A 28 6.91 -31.40 41.34
C ALA A 28 6.71 -31.42 39.82
N GLU A 29 6.95 -30.32 39.11
CA GLU A 29 6.59 -30.20 37.68
C GLU A 29 7.62 -30.87 36.75
N GLN A 30 8.92 -30.82 37.11
CA GLN A 30 9.99 -31.31 36.25
C GLN A 30 10.10 -32.85 36.22
N GLN A 31 9.64 -33.55 37.27
CA GLN A 31 9.69 -35.01 37.32
C GLN A 31 8.53 -35.66 36.57
N ALA A 32 7.35 -35.04 36.56
CA ALA A 32 6.20 -35.52 35.77
C ALA A 32 6.46 -35.42 34.26
N MET A 33 7.13 -34.35 33.81
CA MET A 33 7.45 -34.14 32.39
C MET A 33 8.43 -35.21 31.84
N ARG A 34 9.35 -35.71 32.67
CA ARG A 34 10.32 -36.75 32.28
C ARG A 34 9.69 -38.13 32.13
N LEU A 35 8.69 -38.45 32.95
CA LEU A 35 7.96 -39.72 32.84
C LEU A 35 6.95 -39.71 31.69
N LEU A 36 6.38 -38.55 31.35
CA LEU A 36 5.51 -38.39 30.19
C LEU A 36 6.29 -38.47 28.87
N SER A 37 7.48 -37.87 28.81
CA SER A 37 8.36 -37.93 27.63
C SER A 37 8.90 -39.33 27.35
N SER A 38 9.05 -40.19 28.36
CA SER A 38 9.46 -41.59 28.17
C SER A 38 8.37 -42.54 27.66
N ARG A 39 7.11 -42.08 27.55
CA ARG A 39 5.98 -42.91 27.08
C ARG A 39 5.38 -42.47 25.73
N LEU A 40 5.87 -41.38 25.16
CA LEU A 40 5.47 -40.97 23.81
C LEU A 40 6.40 -41.66 22.80
N PRO A 41 5.89 -42.47 21.87
CA PRO A 41 6.71 -42.93 20.75
C PRO A 41 7.26 -41.68 20.05
N ALA A 42 8.56 -41.70 19.75
CA ALA A 42 9.19 -40.60 19.03
C ALA A 42 8.34 -40.29 17.80
N PRO A 43 7.95 -39.02 17.56
CA PRO A 43 7.31 -38.70 16.31
C PRO A 43 8.27 -39.18 15.22
N GLN A 44 7.81 -40.13 14.41
CA GLN A 44 8.36 -40.29 13.08
C GLN A 44 8.06 -38.95 12.43
N ARG A 45 9.02 -38.02 12.56
CA ARG A 45 9.21 -36.99 11.57
C ARG A 45 9.49 -37.79 10.32
N ALA A 46 8.43 -38.11 9.56
CA ALA A 46 8.57 -38.21 8.13
C ALA A 46 9.50 -37.06 7.75
N PRO A 47 10.61 -37.32 7.05
CA PRO A 47 11.45 -36.24 6.57
C PRO A 47 10.47 -35.21 6.02
N LEU A 48 10.47 -34.02 6.60
CA LEU A 48 10.02 -32.88 5.84
C LEU A 48 10.99 -32.94 4.66
N GLU A 49 10.55 -33.55 3.56
CA GLU A 49 11.03 -33.17 2.25
C GLU A 49 10.73 -31.68 2.23
N LEU A 50 11.68 -30.91 2.74
CA LEU A 50 11.97 -29.60 2.25
C LEU A 50 12.04 -29.87 0.76
N GLU A 51 10.95 -29.61 0.04
CA GLU A 51 10.98 -29.43 -1.39
C GLU A 51 12.18 -28.51 -1.59
N GLY A 52 13.32 -29.09 -1.97
CA GLY A 52 14.50 -28.32 -2.30
C GLY A 52 14.05 -27.27 -3.31
N PRO A 53 14.66 -26.08 -3.34
CA PRO A 53 14.21 -25.00 -4.21
C PRO A 53 13.92 -25.58 -5.58
N ARG A 54 12.63 -25.69 -5.95
CA ARG A 54 12.24 -26.26 -7.24
C ARG A 54 13.07 -25.48 -8.25
N PRO A 55 13.87 -26.15 -9.11
CA PRO A 55 14.77 -25.44 -10.01
C PRO A 55 13.91 -24.40 -10.72
N SER A 56 14.18 -23.13 -10.43
CA SER A 56 13.41 -22.03 -11.01
C SER A 56 13.52 -22.24 -12.49
N ALA A 57 12.41 -22.61 -13.14
CA ALA A 57 12.42 -22.93 -14.56
C ALA A 57 13.22 -21.85 -15.27
N SER A 58 14.18 -22.27 -16.10
CA SER A 58 15.01 -21.34 -16.87
C SER A 58 14.10 -20.36 -17.59
N LEU A 59 14.57 -19.13 -17.83
CA LEU A 59 13.76 -18.10 -18.49
C LEU A 59 13.12 -18.62 -19.78
N ASP A 60 13.88 -19.43 -20.55
CA ASP A 60 13.42 -20.09 -21.76
C ASP A 60 12.28 -21.08 -21.51
N GLN A 61 12.34 -21.87 -20.43
CA GLN A 61 11.26 -22.78 -20.05
C GLN A 61 10.00 -22.02 -19.62
N LYS A 62 10.13 -20.92 -18.87
CA LYS A 62 8.98 -20.07 -18.52
C LYS A 62 8.35 -19.47 -19.77
N MET A 63 9.16 -18.94 -20.69
CA MET A 63 8.68 -18.38 -21.95
C MET A 63 7.98 -19.44 -22.81
N ARG A 64 8.57 -20.63 -22.97
CA ARG A 64 7.93 -21.74 -23.70
C ARG A 64 6.59 -22.13 -23.10
N SER A 65 6.53 -22.27 -21.78
CA SER A 65 5.27 -22.59 -21.09
C SER A 65 4.19 -21.53 -21.30
N LEU A 66 4.55 -20.24 -21.34
CA LEU A 66 3.61 -19.17 -21.66
C LEU A 66 3.12 -19.26 -23.10
N LEU A 67 4.02 -19.52 -24.05
CA LEU A 67 3.66 -19.66 -25.47
C LEU A 67 2.78 -20.88 -25.72
N ASP A 68 3.08 -22.02 -25.08
CA ASP A 68 2.26 -23.23 -25.18
C ASP A 68 0.85 -22.98 -24.62
N ARG A 69 0.73 -22.33 -23.46
CA ARG A 69 -0.58 -21.93 -22.89
C ARG A 69 -1.34 -20.97 -23.80
N ALA A 70 -0.65 -20.07 -24.50
CA ALA A 70 -1.27 -19.11 -25.40
C ALA A 70 -1.92 -19.77 -26.63
N LEU A 71 -1.48 -20.98 -27.04
CA LEU A 71 -2.08 -21.70 -28.17
C LEU A 71 -3.49 -22.23 -27.86
N ASP A 72 -3.75 -22.62 -26.61
CA ASP A 72 -5.01 -23.20 -26.18
C ASP A 72 -5.98 -22.17 -25.54
N GLN A 73 -5.52 -20.92 -25.38
CA GLN A 73 -6.27 -19.87 -24.70
C GLN A 73 -7.27 -19.18 -25.64
N SER A 74 -8.54 -19.09 -25.22
CA SER A 74 -9.54 -18.27 -25.89
C SER A 74 -9.29 -16.78 -25.65
N THR A 75 -9.78 -15.92 -26.54
CA THR A 75 -9.68 -14.45 -26.39
C THR A 75 -10.23 -13.98 -25.04
N ASP A 76 -11.40 -14.47 -24.64
CA ASP A 76 -12.03 -14.10 -23.36
C ASP A 76 -11.20 -14.56 -22.17
N GLY A 77 -10.62 -15.78 -22.26
CA GLY A 77 -9.72 -16.31 -21.23
C GLY A 77 -8.43 -15.50 -21.10
N GLY A 78 -7.85 -15.08 -22.23
CA GLY A 78 -6.67 -14.21 -22.25
C GLY A 78 -6.95 -12.82 -21.70
N GLN A 79 -8.11 -12.24 -22.02
CA GLN A 79 -8.53 -10.95 -21.48
C GLN A 79 -8.76 -11.01 -19.97
N ALA A 80 -9.43 -12.06 -19.46
CA ALA A 80 -9.61 -12.26 -18.04
C ALA A 80 -8.27 -12.42 -17.31
N GLU A 81 -7.36 -13.22 -17.86
CA GLU A 81 -6.01 -13.39 -17.29
C GLU A 81 -5.24 -12.06 -17.24
N LEU A 82 -5.26 -11.27 -18.32
CA LEU A 82 -4.66 -9.94 -18.35
C LEU A 82 -5.23 -9.04 -17.26
N PHE A 83 -6.56 -8.98 -17.12
CA PHE A 83 -7.21 -8.13 -16.13
C PHE A 83 -6.90 -8.56 -14.70
N HIS A 84 -6.84 -9.87 -14.42
CA HIS A 84 -6.38 -10.37 -13.13
C HIS A 84 -4.94 -9.90 -12.82
N HIS A 85 -4.01 -10.05 -13.76
CA HIS A 85 -2.63 -9.60 -13.58
C HIS A 85 -2.51 -8.08 -13.36
N ILE A 86 -3.37 -7.28 -14.00
CA ILE A 86 -3.39 -5.83 -13.78
C ILE A 86 -3.95 -5.52 -12.39
N ILE A 87 -5.08 -6.11 -12.01
CA ILE A 87 -5.73 -5.87 -10.70
C ILE A 87 -4.81 -6.27 -9.54
N ASP A 88 -4.06 -7.36 -9.67
CA ASP A 88 -3.10 -7.82 -8.65
C ASP A 88 -1.97 -6.82 -8.38
N GLN A 89 -1.75 -5.86 -9.28
CA GLN A 89 -0.77 -4.78 -9.10
C GLN A 89 -1.36 -3.52 -8.46
N LEU A 90 -2.69 -3.38 -8.43
CA LEU A 90 -3.36 -2.16 -7.98
C LEU A 90 -3.49 -2.09 -6.46
N VAL A 91 -3.30 -0.89 -5.92
CA VAL A 91 -3.72 -0.59 -4.55
C VAL A 91 -5.18 -0.09 -4.51
N PRO A 92 -5.87 -0.16 -3.35
CA PRO A 92 -7.26 0.29 -3.26
C PRO A 92 -7.50 1.75 -3.69
N ASP A 93 -6.56 2.66 -3.38
CA ASP A 93 -6.66 4.06 -3.81
C ASP A 93 -6.56 4.22 -5.34
N GLU A 94 -5.79 3.37 -6.02
CA GLU A 94 -5.70 3.39 -7.50
C GLU A 94 -6.99 2.89 -8.14
N ALA A 95 -7.60 1.84 -7.57
CA ALA A 95 -8.91 1.39 -8.00
C ALA A 95 -9.99 2.48 -7.84
N ARG A 96 -9.90 3.29 -6.76
CA ARG A 96 -10.78 4.47 -6.59
C ARG A 96 -10.56 5.53 -7.65
N VAL A 97 -9.31 5.80 -8.04
CA VAL A 97 -9.02 6.73 -9.15
C VAL A 97 -9.64 6.25 -10.45
N ILE A 98 -9.52 4.95 -10.78
CA ILE A 98 -10.13 4.37 -11.99
C ILE A 98 -11.66 4.52 -11.93
N SER A 99 -12.27 4.17 -10.79
CA SER A 99 -13.70 4.30 -10.55
C SER A 99 -14.20 5.74 -10.77
N ALA A 100 -13.47 6.73 -10.25
CA ALA A 100 -13.85 8.14 -10.36
C ALA A 100 -13.76 8.68 -11.80
N LEU A 101 -12.98 8.04 -12.68
CA LEU A 101 -12.79 8.46 -14.07
C LEU A 101 -13.50 7.52 -15.08
N SER A 102 -14.15 6.45 -14.61
CA SER A 102 -14.74 5.43 -15.49
C SER A 102 -15.91 5.94 -16.32
N ASP A 103 -16.59 6.99 -15.85
CA ASP A 103 -17.67 7.70 -16.54
C ASP A 103 -17.19 8.51 -17.77
N GLY A 104 -15.88 8.54 -18.01
CA GLY A 104 -15.27 9.30 -19.11
C GLY A 104 -14.94 10.75 -18.74
N SER A 105 -15.15 11.14 -17.48
CA SER A 105 -14.68 12.41 -16.96
C SER A 105 -13.15 12.53 -17.06
N ALA A 106 -12.68 13.77 -17.11
CA ALA A 106 -11.26 14.10 -17.09
C ALA A 106 -10.96 14.90 -15.83
N SER A 107 -9.72 14.79 -15.35
CA SER A 107 -9.21 15.59 -14.22
C SER A 107 -8.04 16.46 -14.68
N PRO A 108 -7.87 17.70 -14.15
CA PRO A 108 -6.69 18.48 -14.46
C PRO A 108 -5.43 17.75 -13.97
N LEU A 109 -4.37 17.87 -14.75
CA LEU A 109 -3.06 17.27 -14.51
C LEU A 109 -1.99 18.35 -14.68
N VAL A 110 -1.11 18.48 -13.70
CA VAL A 110 0.00 19.44 -13.74
C VAL A 110 1.32 18.74 -13.50
N THR A 111 2.31 19.09 -14.32
CA THR A 111 3.71 18.71 -14.11
C THR A 111 4.57 19.97 -13.95
N VAL A 112 5.28 20.06 -12.83
CA VAL A 112 6.17 21.17 -12.50
C VAL A 112 7.61 20.78 -12.82
N ARG A 113 8.28 21.61 -13.62
CA ARG A 113 9.68 21.46 -14.03
C ARG A 113 10.51 22.64 -13.54
N ALA A 114 11.71 22.34 -13.09
CA ALA A 114 12.67 23.34 -12.67
C ALA A 114 12.98 24.32 -13.81
N ARG A 115 13.25 25.57 -13.47
CA ARG A 115 13.73 26.56 -14.43
C ARG A 115 15.21 26.32 -14.72
N THR A 116 15.57 26.26 -15.99
CA THR A 116 16.96 26.17 -16.46
C THR A 116 17.43 27.53 -16.97
N ALA A 117 18.73 27.81 -16.82
CA ALA A 117 19.33 29.06 -17.33
C ALA A 117 19.36 29.09 -18.86
N THR A 118 19.52 27.93 -19.50
CA THR A 118 19.65 27.77 -20.96
C THR A 118 18.31 27.60 -21.68
N GLY A 119 17.17 27.68 -20.97
CA GLY A 119 15.85 27.57 -21.57
C GLY A 119 15.40 26.15 -21.97
N GLY A 120 16.25 25.14 -21.80
CA GLY A 120 15.93 23.73 -22.07
C GLY A 120 14.92 23.13 -21.07
N PRO A 121 14.42 21.90 -21.32
CA PRO A 121 13.52 21.21 -20.40
C PRO A 121 14.24 20.95 -19.08
N GLY A 122 13.77 21.57 -17.99
CA GLY A 122 14.34 21.36 -16.67
C GLY A 122 13.90 20.06 -16.02
N ARG A 123 14.63 19.66 -14.98
CA ARG A 123 14.31 18.50 -14.15
C ARG A 123 12.87 18.58 -13.65
N VAL A 124 12.14 17.47 -13.74
CA VAL A 124 10.79 17.37 -13.16
C VAL A 124 10.91 17.40 -11.63
N ILE A 125 10.22 18.36 -11.01
CA ILE A 125 10.16 18.52 -9.54
C ILE A 125 8.91 17.81 -8.99
N LEU A 126 7.80 17.89 -9.72
CA LEU A 126 6.55 17.23 -9.40
C LEU A 126 5.90 16.76 -10.70
N ALA A 127 5.62 15.46 -10.80
CA ALA A 127 4.97 14.86 -11.94
C ALA A 127 3.52 14.52 -11.60
N ASN A 128 2.61 14.67 -12.55
CA ASN A 128 1.26 14.13 -12.49
C ASN A 128 0.42 14.56 -11.27
N ALA A 129 0.58 15.80 -10.80
CA ALA A 129 -0.31 16.37 -9.79
C ALA A 129 -1.72 16.50 -10.35
N SER A 130 -2.75 16.09 -9.62
CA SER A 130 -4.12 16.09 -10.11
C SER A 130 -5.13 16.29 -8.98
N LEU A 131 -6.31 16.80 -9.31
CA LEU A 131 -7.43 16.92 -8.36
C LEU A 131 -8.18 15.61 -8.16
N VAL A 132 -7.90 14.57 -8.97
CA VAL A 132 -8.58 13.28 -8.86
C VAL A 132 -8.48 12.67 -7.47
N GLY A 133 -7.41 12.97 -6.72
CA GLY A 133 -7.25 12.52 -5.34
C GLY A 133 -8.37 12.97 -4.40
N ARG A 134 -8.89 14.19 -4.63
CA ARG A 134 -10.00 14.76 -3.85
C ARG A 134 -11.34 14.19 -4.35
N THR A 135 -11.55 14.17 -5.66
CA THR A 135 -12.84 13.72 -6.23
C THR A 135 -13.06 12.22 -6.03
N ALA A 136 -12.00 11.41 -6.07
CA ALA A 136 -12.04 9.97 -5.80
C ALA A 136 -12.02 9.62 -4.29
N ASN A 137 -11.96 10.63 -3.42
CA ASN A 137 -11.97 10.47 -1.97
C ASN A 137 -10.91 9.46 -1.47
N LEU A 138 -9.66 9.65 -1.92
CA LEU A 138 -8.54 8.75 -1.61
C LEU A 138 -8.18 8.78 -0.13
N ALA A 139 -7.70 7.65 0.40
CA ALA A 139 -7.22 7.56 1.78
C ALA A 139 -5.97 8.43 1.99
N LEU A 140 -5.07 8.47 1.00
CA LEU A 140 -3.84 9.26 1.03
C LEU A 140 -3.79 10.27 -0.14
N PRO A 141 -4.51 11.40 -0.10
CA PRO A 141 -4.54 12.37 -1.21
C PRO A 141 -3.16 12.94 -1.57
N ALA A 142 -2.23 12.99 -0.61
CA ALA A 142 -0.85 13.42 -0.86
C ALA A 142 -0.08 12.49 -1.82
N MET A 143 -0.51 11.21 -1.93
CA MET A 143 0.09 10.20 -2.80
C MET A 143 -0.55 10.15 -4.20
N THR A 144 -1.56 10.98 -4.47
CA THR A 144 -2.22 11.09 -5.79
C THR A 144 -1.23 11.14 -6.96
N PRO A 145 -0.15 11.94 -6.92
CA PRO A 145 0.81 11.97 -8.02
C PRO A 145 1.47 10.61 -8.29
N THR A 146 1.75 9.82 -7.24
CA THR A 146 2.33 8.49 -7.34
C THR A 146 1.33 7.51 -7.94
N TYR A 147 0.10 7.48 -7.45
CA TYR A 147 -0.97 6.61 -7.96
C TYR A 147 -1.26 6.89 -9.44
N VAL A 148 -1.41 8.16 -9.81
CA VAL A 148 -1.62 8.56 -11.21
C VAL A 148 -0.41 8.15 -12.07
N SER A 149 0.82 8.27 -11.55
CA SER A 149 2.01 7.83 -12.28
C SER A 149 2.04 6.33 -12.54
N HIS A 150 1.66 5.51 -11.55
CA HIS A 150 1.59 4.07 -11.68
C HIS A 150 0.49 3.65 -12.67
N LEU A 151 -0.71 4.22 -12.54
CA LEU A 151 -1.81 3.96 -13.46
C LEU A 151 -1.50 4.36 -14.92
N LEU A 152 -0.77 5.46 -15.13
CA LEU A 152 -0.25 5.85 -16.45
C LEU A 152 0.77 4.82 -16.98
N SER A 153 1.61 4.25 -16.11
CA SER A 153 2.59 3.23 -16.49
C SER A 153 1.96 1.89 -16.85
N LEU A 154 0.82 1.56 -16.23
CA LEU A 154 0.00 0.39 -16.57
C LEU A 154 -0.87 0.61 -17.82
N GLY A 155 -0.91 1.83 -18.37
CA GLY A 155 -1.73 2.16 -19.53
C GLY A 155 -3.24 2.26 -19.23
N LEU A 156 -3.63 2.36 -17.96
CA LEU A 156 -5.03 2.49 -17.53
C LEU A 156 -5.53 3.94 -17.60
N LEU A 157 -4.60 4.89 -17.50
CA LEU A 157 -4.85 6.32 -17.72
C LEU A 157 -4.04 6.82 -18.91
N GLU A 158 -4.48 7.91 -19.51
CA GLU A 158 -3.75 8.65 -20.53
C GLU A 158 -3.74 10.15 -20.26
N ARG A 159 -2.72 10.83 -20.78
CA ARG A 159 -2.58 12.29 -20.70
C ARG A 159 -3.16 12.93 -21.96
N GLY A 160 -4.15 13.79 -21.81
CA GLY A 160 -4.66 14.63 -22.87
C GLY A 160 -4.00 16.02 -22.90
N PRO A 161 -4.33 16.85 -23.91
CA PRO A 161 -3.94 18.26 -23.92
C PRO A 161 -4.60 19.04 -22.77
N GLU A 162 -4.14 20.28 -22.55
CA GLU A 162 -4.83 21.23 -21.68
C GLU A 162 -6.26 21.46 -22.19
N ASP A 163 -7.22 21.47 -21.28
CA ASP A 163 -8.62 21.75 -21.57
C ASP A 163 -8.99 23.12 -20.97
N PRO A 164 -9.22 24.16 -21.81
CA PRO A 164 -9.56 25.50 -21.33
C PRO A 164 -10.85 25.56 -20.50
N SER A 165 -11.77 24.60 -20.65
CA SER A 165 -13.02 24.55 -19.88
C SER A 165 -12.77 24.26 -18.39
N MET A 166 -11.66 23.60 -18.05
CA MET A 166 -11.26 23.26 -16.69
C MET A 166 -10.42 24.35 -16.01
N LYS A 167 -10.50 25.60 -16.48
CA LYS A 167 -9.68 26.72 -15.96
C LYS A 167 -9.75 26.85 -14.44
N GLN A 168 -10.96 26.80 -13.87
CA GLN A 168 -11.17 26.89 -12.44
C GLN A 168 -10.52 25.73 -11.69
N ASP A 169 -10.59 24.51 -12.23
CA ASP A 169 -9.96 23.33 -11.63
C ASP A 169 -8.44 23.42 -11.66
N TYR A 170 -7.84 23.95 -12.73
CA TYR A 170 -6.41 24.24 -12.75
C TYR A 170 -6.00 25.28 -11.71
N GLU A 171 -6.82 26.32 -11.49
CA GLU A 171 -6.55 27.32 -10.46
C GLU A 171 -6.58 26.70 -9.05
N ILE A 172 -7.58 25.84 -8.78
CA ILE A 172 -7.67 25.07 -7.52
C ILE A 172 -6.43 24.17 -7.36
N LEU A 173 -6.06 23.42 -8.40
CA LEU A 173 -4.89 22.55 -8.38
C LEU A 173 -3.58 23.32 -8.15
N MET A 174 -3.45 24.49 -8.78
CA MET A 174 -2.26 25.34 -8.64
C MET A 174 -2.16 25.98 -7.25
N ALA A 175 -3.28 26.15 -6.55
CA ALA A 175 -3.33 26.63 -5.18
C ALA A 175 -3.00 25.55 -4.13
N GLU A 176 -2.91 24.27 -4.53
CA GLU A 176 -2.56 23.20 -3.61
C GLU A 176 -1.16 23.39 -3.02
N THR A 177 -1.04 23.15 -1.71
CA THR A 177 0.20 23.44 -0.97
C THR A 177 1.39 22.67 -1.53
N TYR A 178 1.20 21.42 -1.95
CA TYR A 178 2.28 20.60 -2.51
C TYR A 178 2.72 21.07 -3.91
N VAL A 179 1.80 21.63 -4.71
CA VAL A 179 2.09 22.22 -6.02
C VAL A 179 2.84 23.54 -5.86
N LEU A 180 2.38 24.42 -4.95
CA LEU A 180 3.06 25.67 -4.62
C LEU A 180 4.50 25.42 -4.11
N LYS A 181 4.69 24.41 -3.25
CA LYS A 181 6.02 23.98 -2.79
C LYS A 181 6.90 23.53 -3.95
N ALA A 182 6.36 22.74 -4.89
CA ALA A 182 7.10 22.28 -6.06
C ALA A 182 7.47 23.45 -7.00
N ILE A 183 6.57 24.41 -7.21
CA ILE A 183 6.83 25.62 -8.01
C ILE A 183 7.95 26.43 -7.37
N LYS A 184 7.88 26.65 -6.05
CA LYS A 184 8.93 27.36 -5.32
C LYS A 184 10.28 26.65 -5.43
N ALA A 185 10.31 25.33 -5.24
CA ALA A 185 11.52 24.51 -5.35
C ALA A 185 12.11 24.49 -6.77
N GLY A 186 11.26 24.61 -7.81
CA GLY A 186 11.68 24.67 -9.20
C GLY A 186 12.00 26.08 -9.71
N SER A 187 11.76 27.13 -8.93
CA SER A 187 11.98 28.52 -9.33
C SER A 187 13.46 28.91 -9.16
N ARG A 188 13.93 29.86 -9.97
CA ARG A 188 15.31 30.37 -9.92
C ARG A 188 15.31 31.89 -9.91
N GLY A 189 15.53 32.48 -8.73
CA GLY A 189 15.45 33.94 -8.55
C GLY A 189 14.05 34.46 -8.92
N PRO A 190 13.93 35.49 -9.77
CA PRO A 190 12.63 36.02 -10.20
C PRO A 190 11.90 35.11 -11.23
N LEU A 191 12.57 34.08 -11.75
CA LEU A 191 12.00 33.21 -12.77
C LEU A 191 11.24 32.04 -12.14
N SER A 192 9.93 32.00 -12.36
CA SER A 192 9.08 30.89 -11.92
C SER A 192 9.43 29.57 -12.63
N ALA A 193 9.16 28.47 -11.93
CA ALA A 193 9.17 27.12 -12.49
C ALA A 193 8.24 27.01 -13.70
N ARG A 194 8.56 26.10 -14.62
CA ARG A 194 7.68 25.80 -15.76
C ARG A 194 6.59 24.83 -15.30
N VAL A 195 5.36 25.12 -15.69
CA VAL A 195 4.18 24.33 -15.33
C VAL A 195 3.53 23.88 -16.63
N ASP A 196 3.48 22.56 -16.83
CA ASP A 196 2.85 21.91 -17.98
C ASP A 196 1.47 21.43 -17.53
N LYS A 197 0.43 22.04 -18.08
CA LYS A 197 -0.98 21.74 -17.81
C LYS A 197 -1.51 20.79 -18.86
N ARG A 198 -2.20 19.75 -18.40
CA ARG A 198 -2.74 18.66 -19.20
C ARG A 198 -4.00 18.12 -18.54
N THR A 199 -4.69 17.23 -19.23
CA THR A 199 -5.76 16.44 -18.62
C THR A 199 -5.30 15.01 -18.39
N VAL A 200 -5.94 14.32 -17.45
CA VAL A 200 -5.86 12.86 -17.32
C VAL A 200 -7.25 12.26 -17.41
N ARG A 201 -7.37 11.15 -18.15
CA ARG A 201 -8.62 10.40 -18.34
C ARG A 201 -8.35 8.90 -18.37
N VAL A 202 -9.38 8.10 -18.17
CA VAL A 202 -9.29 6.64 -18.33
C VAL A 202 -9.10 6.27 -19.81
N THR A 203 -8.24 5.30 -20.08
CA THR A 203 -8.06 4.75 -21.44
C THR A 203 -9.19 3.77 -21.79
N ALA A 204 -9.24 3.35 -23.07
CA ALA A 204 -10.09 2.25 -23.48
C ALA A 204 -9.81 0.96 -22.67
N LEU A 205 -8.53 0.64 -22.45
CA LEU A 205 -8.13 -0.52 -21.62
C LEU A 205 -8.64 -0.39 -20.18
N GLY A 206 -8.43 0.78 -19.55
CA GLY A 206 -8.90 1.04 -18.19
C GLY A 206 -10.41 0.93 -18.06
N ARG A 207 -11.16 1.40 -19.08
CA ARG A 207 -12.62 1.26 -19.12
C ARG A 207 -13.06 -0.20 -19.28
N SER A 208 -12.48 -0.94 -20.22
CA SER A 208 -12.80 -2.36 -20.40
C SER A 208 -12.49 -3.19 -19.15
N LEU A 209 -11.38 -2.89 -18.45
CA LEU A 209 -11.05 -3.52 -17.18
C LEU A 209 -12.10 -3.19 -16.11
N TRP A 210 -12.52 -1.94 -16.00
CA TRP A 210 -13.55 -1.50 -15.05
C TRP A 210 -14.91 -2.17 -15.32
N GLU A 211 -15.34 -2.21 -16.58
CA GLU A 211 -16.60 -2.84 -16.99
C GLU A 211 -16.60 -4.35 -16.71
N ALA A 212 -15.49 -5.04 -17.00
CA ALA A 212 -15.36 -6.46 -16.73
C ALA A 212 -15.36 -6.76 -15.22
N ALA A 213 -14.67 -5.96 -14.41
CA ALA A 213 -14.58 -6.15 -12.97
C ALA A 213 -15.90 -5.86 -12.22
N THR A 214 -16.71 -4.92 -12.72
CA THR A 214 -18.00 -4.55 -12.11
C THR A 214 -19.18 -5.34 -12.70
N GLY A 215 -18.95 -6.13 -13.75
CA GLY A 215 -19.98 -6.91 -14.42
C GLY A 215 -21.03 -6.04 -15.12
N GLY A 216 -20.62 -4.86 -15.60
CA GLY A 216 -21.50 -3.88 -16.25
C GLY A 216 -22.60 -3.31 -15.35
N ARG A 217 -22.53 -3.52 -14.03
CA ARG A 217 -23.49 -2.95 -13.07
C ARG A 217 -22.94 -1.61 -12.55
N LEU A 218 -23.50 -0.52 -13.07
CA LEU A 218 -23.48 0.81 -12.48
C LEU A 218 -24.90 1.14 -11.99
#